data_AF-A0A955DY04-F1
#
_entry.id   AF-A0A955DY04-F1
#
_cell.length_a   1.000
_cell.length_b   1.000
_cell.length_c   1.000
_cell.angle_alpha   90.00
_cell.angle_beta   90.00
_cell.angle_gamma   90.00
#
_symmetry.space_group_name_H-M   'P 1'
#
loop_
_entity.id
_entity.type
_entity.pdbx_description
1 polymer ?
#
loop_
_entity_poly.entity_id
_entity_poly.type
_entity_poly.pdbx_seq_one_letter_code
_entity_poly.pdbx_strand_id
1 'polypeptide(L)'
;KEIDVLFDQWFVGETDERREELKRRGVTKGDLARFQPRIDLIAVDIWAHFRAYVEPDGFKAQVCAIDRLACVAYKKALDRVIAKTLMKKDGLDEDEAKARAGAMSVCVYSPAQHDGEQHPELVEYQIPPEDVTPKVVPKFLDPNDPLKFVIVCNKLLTGFDAPIEQAMYLDNPLTDHNLLQAIARTNRRYGAHKDHGLIVDYIGVSKKLDEALAAYRREDVASAMHDQDELADHLRAAHREVMALIAGVSRTADVMEDVKAVIAHLRTEDAWFDFCGKADAFIKAYSALSPDPRVLAYQVDLKFVGAVMPYGRLEFDNVEAVDWKKYSEKVRAMLDEHLEVTGLKTV
;
A
#
# COMPACT_ATOMS: atom_id res chain seq x y z
N LYS A 1 -18.29 -20.78 16.33
CA LYS A 1 -17.56 -21.24 15.12
C LYS A 1 -16.77 -20.12 14.44
N GLU A 2 -17.37 -19.11 13.78
CA GLU A 2 -16.55 -17.98 13.24
C GLU A 2 -15.92 -17.09 14.33
N ILE A 3 -16.66 -16.84 15.42
CA ILE A 3 -16.14 -16.08 16.58
C ILE A 3 -14.93 -16.80 17.18
N ASP A 4 -14.98 -18.13 17.29
CA ASP A 4 -13.88 -18.91 17.85
C ASP A 4 -12.62 -18.82 17.00
N VAL A 5 -12.74 -18.82 15.67
CA VAL A 5 -11.57 -18.72 14.77
C VAL A 5 -10.90 -17.35 14.89
N LEU A 6 -11.68 -16.26 14.89
CA LEU A 6 -11.13 -14.90 15.08
C LEU A 6 -10.55 -14.71 16.47
N PHE A 7 -11.22 -15.26 17.47
CA PHE A 7 -10.77 -15.24 18.85
C PHE A 7 -9.44 -16.00 19.00
N ASP A 8 -9.35 -17.21 18.45
CA ASP A 8 -8.15 -18.04 18.54
C ASP A 8 -6.99 -17.42 17.74
N GLN A 9 -7.25 -16.73 16.62
CA GLN A 9 -6.23 -15.96 15.88
C GLN A 9 -5.76 -14.70 16.62
N TRP A 10 -6.64 -13.96 17.28
CA TRP A 10 -6.28 -12.71 17.97
C TRP A 10 -5.61 -12.92 19.32
N PHE A 11 -5.78 -14.10 19.93
CA PHE A 11 -5.24 -14.45 21.25
C PHE A 11 -4.26 -15.63 21.22
N VAL A 12 -3.57 -15.86 20.09
CA VAL A 12 -2.55 -16.92 19.94
C VAL A 12 -1.48 -16.86 21.04
N GLY A 13 -1.16 -15.67 21.56
CA GLY A 13 -0.17 -15.47 22.63
C GLY A 13 -0.71 -15.54 24.07
N GLU A 14 -2.02 -15.69 24.27
CA GLU A 14 -2.65 -15.76 25.59
C GLU A 14 -2.85 -17.22 26.05
N THR A 15 -2.86 -17.42 27.37
CA THR A 15 -3.08 -18.75 27.96
C THR A 15 -4.48 -19.28 27.63
N ASP A 16 -4.61 -20.60 27.49
CA ASP A 16 -5.90 -21.25 27.23
C ASP A 16 -6.95 -20.89 28.29
N GLU A 17 -6.52 -20.74 29.55
CA GLU A 17 -7.39 -20.31 30.66
C GLU A 17 -7.94 -18.88 30.47
N ARG A 18 -7.11 -17.94 30.03
CA ARG A 18 -7.53 -16.56 29.78
C ARG A 18 -8.46 -16.46 28.58
N ARG A 19 -8.18 -17.25 27.54
CA ARG A 19 -9.04 -17.40 26.36
C ARG A 19 -10.43 -17.93 26.73
N GLU A 20 -10.51 -18.97 27.55
CA GLU A 20 -11.79 -19.50 28.03
C GLU A 20 -12.54 -18.55 28.96
N GLU A 21 -11.85 -17.78 29.82
CA GLU A 21 -12.47 -16.79 30.68
C GLU A 21 -13.17 -15.69 29.87
N LEU A 22 -12.48 -15.17 28.85
CA LEU A 22 -13.02 -14.18 27.92
C LEU A 22 -14.22 -14.73 27.12
N LYS A 23 -14.18 -15.99 26.69
CA LYS A 23 -15.34 -16.66 26.07
C LYS A 23 -16.52 -16.79 27.06
N ARG A 24 -16.26 -17.13 28.32
CA ARG A 24 -17.28 -17.24 29.40
C ARG A 24 -17.91 -15.92 29.80
N ARG A 25 -17.16 -14.80 29.71
CA ARG A 25 -17.65 -13.46 30.07
C ARG A 25 -18.61 -12.84 29.04
N GLY A 26 -18.83 -13.49 27.89
CA GLY A 26 -19.75 -12.98 26.86
C GLY A 26 -19.20 -11.80 26.08
N VAL A 27 -17.87 -11.72 25.91
CA VAL A 27 -17.18 -10.64 25.19
C VAL A 27 -17.65 -10.62 23.73
N THR A 28 -18.20 -9.48 23.28
CA THR A 28 -18.75 -9.36 21.92
C THR A 28 -17.63 -9.18 20.88
N LYS A 29 -17.93 -9.41 19.58
CA LYS A 29 -16.98 -9.09 18.50
C LYS A 29 -16.48 -7.63 18.56
N GLY A 30 -17.35 -6.70 18.95
CA GLY A 30 -17.00 -5.29 19.13
C GLY A 30 -16.02 -5.06 20.29
N ASP A 31 -16.20 -5.77 21.41
CA ASP A 31 -15.29 -5.65 22.57
C ASP A 31 -13.90 -6.19 22.25
N LEU A 32 -13.82 -7.28 21.47
CA LEU A 32 -12.56 -7.85 21.01
C LEU A 32 -11.85 -6.95 19.99
N ALA A 33 -12.60 -6.41 19.03
CA ALA A 33 -12.05 -5.49 18.04
C ALA A 33 -11.51 -4.21 18.70
N ARG A 34 -12.19 -3.71 19.74
CA ARG A 34 -11.78 -2.55 20.55
C ARG A 34 -10.69 -2.84 21.58
N PHE A 35 -10.18 -4.07 21.66
CA PHE A 35 -9.13 -4.40 22.62
C PHE A 35 -7.88 -3.56 22.34
N GLN A 36 -7.55 -2.64 23.26
CA GLN A 36 -6.54 -1.61 23.01
C GLN A 36 -5.17 -2.15 22.57
N PRO A 37 -4.62 -3.22 23.17
CA PRO A 37 -3.36 -3.80 22.69
C PRO A 37 -3.41 -4.28 21.24
N ARG A 38 -4.55 -4.79 20.78
CA ARG A 38 -4.76 -5.18 19.37
C ARG A 38 -4.78 -3.95 18.47
N ILE A 39 -5.55 -2.92 18.84
CA ILE A 39 -5.60 -1.65 18.09
C ILE A 39 -4.21 -1.01 18.00
N ASP A 40 -3.43 -1.03 19.08
CA ASP A 40 -2.07 -0.48 19.10
C ASP A 40 -1.14 -1.24 18.16
N LEU A 41 -1.20 -2.57 18.14
CA LEU A 41 -0.41 -3.40 17.22
C LEU A 41 -0.81 -3.15 15.76
N ILE A 42 -2.11 -3.11 15.48
CA ILE A 42 -2.62 -2.82 14.13
C ILE A 42 -2.20 -1.40 13.70
N ALA A 43 -2.28 -0.40 14.58
CA ALA A 43 -1.85 0.97 14.25
C ALA A 43 -0.35 1.05 13.91
N VAL A 44 0.49 0.25 14.58
CA VAL A 44 1.91 0.11 14.22
C VAL A 44 2.07 -0.48 12.82
N ASP A 45 1.32 -1.54 12.51
CA ASP A 45 1.35 -2.18 11.20
C ASP A 45 0.83 -1.26 10.09
N ILE A 46 -0.34 -0.64 10.27
CA ILE A 46 -0.90 0.37 9.37
C ILE A 46 0.13 1.45 9.04
N TRP A 47 0.79 2.00 10.07
CA TRP A 47 1.76 3.07 9.86
C TRP A 47 3.02 2.57 9.14
N ALA A 48 3.53 1.40 9.51
CA ALA A 48 4.68 0.80 8.84
C ALA A 48 4.39 0.50 7.36
N HIS A 49 3.24 -0.11 7.07
CA HIS A 49 2.79 -0.41 5.71
C HIS A 49 2.56 0.88 4.91
N PHE A 50 1.82 1.85 5.45
CA PHE A 50 1.53 3.11 4.76
C PHE A 50 2.81 3.82 4.30
N ARG A 51 3.80 3.94 5.20
CA ARG A 51 5.08 4.59 4.87
C ARG A 51 5.89 3.85 3.81
N ALA A 52 5.71 2.55 3.70
CA ALA A 52 6.53 1.71 2.85
C ALA A 52 5.90 1.52 1.46
N TYR A 53 4.57 1.45 1.37
CA TYR A 53 3.81 1.12 0.15
C TYR A 53 3.01 2.30 -0.43
N VAL A 54 2.61 3.29 0.39
CA VAL A 54 1.59 4.29 -0.01
C VAL A 54 2.16 5.71 -0.02
N GLU A 55 2.83 6.11 1.06
CA GLU A 55 3.44 7.44 1.23
C GLU A 55 4.47 7.79 0.14
N PRO A 56 5.36 6.88 -0.32
CA PRO A 56 6.41 7.23 -1.28
C PRO A 56 5.88 7.77 -2.61
N ASP A 57 4.72 7.28 -3.06
CA ASP A 57 4.06 7.70 -4.29
C ASP A 57 3.02 8.82 -4.07
N GLY A 58 2.94 9.35 -2.84
CA GLY A 58 2.08 10.48 -2.49
C GLY A 58 0.60 10.16 -2.33
N PHE A 59 0.24 8.88 -2.22
CA PHE A 59 -1.15 8.44 -2.06
C PHE A 59 -1.63 8.53 -0.61
N LYS A 60 -2.92 8.30 -0.41
CA LYS A 60 -3.60 8.34 0.88
C LYS A 60 -4.33 7.04 1.17
N ALA A 61 -4.82 6.90 2.39
CA ALA A 61 -5.44 5.67 2.84
C ALA A 61 -6.71 5.88 3.68
N GLN A 62 -7.51 4.83 3.75
CA GLN A 62 -8.71 4.75 4.57
C GLN A 62 -8.59 3.61 5.59
N VAL A 63 -9.02 3.86 6.83
CA VAL A 63 -9.12 2.83 7.88
C VAL A 63 -10.59 2.57 8.15
N CYS A 64 -11.04 1.35 7.92
CA CYS A 64 -12.43 0.93 8.13
C CYS A 64 -12.54 0.16 9.45
N ALA A 65 -12.97 0.84 10.51
CA ALA A 65 -13.14 0.26 11.83
C ALA A 65 -14.57 -0.27 12.03
N ILE A 66 -14.73 -1.27 12.91
CA ILE A 66 -16.02 -1.93 13.17
C ILE A 66 -17.12 -0.99 13.69
N ASP A 67 -16.75 0.02 14.47
CA ASP A 67 -17.68 0.97 15.06
C ASP A 67 -16.99 2.33 15.35
N ARG A 68 -17.77 3.27 15.89
CA ARG A 68 -17.33 4.65 16.14
C ARG A 68 -16.29 4.75 17.26
N LEU A 69 -16.38 3.89 18.28
CA LEU A 69 -15.41 3.85 19.38
C LEU A 69 -14.08 3.30 18.88
N ALA A 70 -14.12 2.28 18.01
CA ALA A 70 -12.95 1.77 17.33
C ALA A 70 -12.30 2.84 16.42
N CYS A 71 -13.08 3.67 15.72
CA CYS A 71 -12.53 4.81 14.96
C CYS A 71 -11.69 5.73 15.86
N VAL A 72 -12.22 6.10 17.04
CA VAL A 72 -11.50 6.96 18.00
C VAL A 72 -10.28 6.23 18.58
N ALA A 73 -10.38 4.94 18.85
CA ALA A 73 -9.26 4.13 19.33
C ALA A 73 -8.12 4.09 18.29
N TYR A 74 -8.44 3.88 17.01
CA TYR A 74 -7.47 3.94 15.91
C TYR A 74 -6.87 5.33 15.76
N LYS A 75 -7.67 6.39 15.83
CA LYS A 75 -7.18 7.78 15.78
C LYS A 75 -6.12 8.03 16.85
N LYS A 76 -6.43 7.70 18.10
CA LYS A 76 -5.50 7.86 19.22
C LYS A 76 -4.25 6.98 19.07
N ALA A 77 -4.39 5.75 18.60
CA ALA A 77 -3.26 4.83 18.40
C ALA A 77 -2.34 5.29 17.26
N LEU A 78 -2.90 5.70 16.12
CA LEU A 78 -2.15 6.25 14.99
C LEU A 78 -1.44 7.53 15.39
N ASP A 79 -2.10 8.45 16.09
CA ASP A 79 -1.47 9.69 16.56
C ASP A 79 -0.23 9.40 17.42
N ARG A 80 -0.33 8.43 18.35
CA ARG A 80 0.82 8.00 19.17
C ARG A 80 1.96 7.41 18.35
N VAL A 81 1.65 6.50 17.44
CA VAL A 81 2.65 5.78 16.63
C VAL A 81 3.34 6.75 15.65
N ILE A 82 2.58 7.63 15.02
CA ILE A 82 3.09 8.65 14.10
C ILE A 82 3.97 9.64 14.88
N ALA A 83 3.47 10.23 15.97
CA ALA A 83 4.26 11.19 16.76
C ALA A 83 5.58 10.58 17.24
N LYS A 84 5.55 9.35 17.78
CA LYS A 84 6.75 8.61 18.18
C LYS A 84 7.73 8.40 17.03
N THR A 85 7.22 8.18 15.82
CA THR A 85 8.06 8.02 14.62
C THR A 85 8.69 9.35 14.22
N LEU A 86 7.92 10.43 14.20
CA LEU A 86 8.40 11.78 13.88
C LEU A 86 9.48 12.23 14.87
N MET A 87 9.27 12.03 16.17
CA MET A 87 10.30 12.34 17.18
C MET A 87 11.60 11.56 16.97
N LYS A 88 11.50 10.26 16.65
CA LYS A 88 12.67 9.37 16.52
C LYS A 88 13.43 9.55 15.21
N LYS A 89 12.72 9.73 14.09
CA LYS A 89 13.33 9.78 12.75
C LYS A 89 13.60 11.20 12.28
N ASP A 90 12.71 12.12 12.60
CA ASP A 90 12.75 13.48 12.06
C ASP A 90 13.27 14.48 13.12
N GLY A 91 13.42 14.04 14.38
CA GLY A 91 13.98 14.84 15.47
C GLY A 91 13.04 15.93 15.99
N LEU A 92 11.74 15.85 15.67
CA LEU A 92 10.74 16.80 16.14
C LEU A 92 10.59 16.74 17.67
N ASP A 93 10.32 17.89 18.28
CA ASP A 93 9.88 17.91 19.67
C ASP A 93 8.50 17.28 19.84
N GLU A 94 8.13 16.98 21.08
CA GLU A 94 6.92 16.22 21.39
C GLU A 94 5.64 16.95 20.97
N ASP A 95 5.57 18.28 21.10
CA ASP A 95 4.36 19.04 20.80
C ASP A 95 4.20 19.21 19.29
N GLU A 96 5.29 19.49 18.56
CA GLU A 96 5.28 19.54 17.10
C GLU A 96 4.91 18.17 16.51
N ALA A 97 5.49 17.09 17.04
CA ALA A 97 5.21 15.73 16.57
C ALA A 97 3.74 15.34 16.80
N LYS A 98 3.16 15.68 17.96
CA LYS A 98 1.73 15.46 18.26
C LYS A 98 0.83 16.29 17.35
N ALA A 99 1.14 17.57 17.12
CA ALA A 99 0.36 18.43 16.25
C ALA A 99 0.34 17.90 14.81
N ARG A 100 1.52 17.51 14.29
CA ARG A 100 1.64 16.93 12.94
C ARG A 100 0.92 15.59 12.83
N ALA A 101 1.10 14.69 13.80
CA ALA A 101 0.38 13.42 13.83
C ALA A 101 -1.15 13.63 13.87
N GLY A 102 -1.61 14.56 14.70
CA GLY A 102 -3.01 14.93 14.83
C GLY A 102 -3.64 15.39 13.51
N ALA A 103 -2.89 16.12 12.67
CA ALA A 103 -3.32 16.60 11.37
C ALA A 103 -3.34 15.52 10.27
N MET A 104 -2.68 14.38 10.48
CA MET A 104 -2.57 13.32 9.46
C MET A 104 -3.79 12.41 9.38
N SER A 105 -4.71 12.44 10.36
CA SER A 105 -5.87 11.56 10.37
C SER A 105 -7.12 12.24 10.94
N VAL A 106 -8.30 11.87 10.45
CA VAL A 106 -9.60 12.35 10.96
C VAL A 106 -10.62 11.22 11.06
N CYS A 107 -11.54 11.32 12.03
CA CYS A 107 -12.65 10.38 12.15
C CYS A 107 -13.90 10.91 11.42
N VAL A 108 -14.47 10.09 10.54
CA VAL A 108 -15.70 10.42 9.81
C VAL A 108 -16.76 9.35 10.07
N TYR A 109 -17.77 9.71 10.85
CA TYR A 109 -18.93 8.87 11.14
C TYR A 109 -20.17 9.71 11.49
N SER A 110 -21.35 9.10 11.47
CA SER A 110 -22.59 9.76 11.92
C SER A 110 -22.65 9.86 13.45
N PRO A 111 -23.18 10.96 14.00
CA PRO A 111 -23.47 11.06 15.42
C PRO A 111 -24.68 10.17 15.77
N ALA A 112 -24.82 9.81 17.04
CA ALA A 112 -25.99 9.16 17.60
C ALA A 112 -26.52 9.92 18.81
N GLN A 113 -27.78 9.66 19.16
CA GLN A 113 -28.41 10.23 20.34
C GLN A 113 -27.65 9.76 21.60
N HIS A 114 -27.35 10.68 22.50
CA HIS A 114 -26.62 10.46 23.76
C HIS A 114 -25.10 10.21 23.66
N ASP A 115 -24.48 10.39 22.48
CA ASP A 115 -23.01 10.27 22.36
C ASP A 115 -22.28 11.17 23.36
N GLY A 116 -22.68 12.44 23.48
CA GLY A 116 -22.04 13.40 24.38
C GLY A 116 -22.16 13.06 25.87
N GLU A 117 -23.15 12.25 26.26
CA GLU A 117 -23.35 11.83 27.65
C GLU A 117 -22.60 10.53 27.97
N GLN A 118 -22.62 9.57 27.03
CA GLN A 118 -22.09 8.23 27.25
C GLN A 118 -20.63 8.09 26.83
N HIS A 119 -20.24 8.80 25.77
CA HIS A 119 -18.94 8.71 25.13
C HIS A 119 -18.49 10.09 24.61
N PRO A 120 -18.12 11.04 25.49
CA PRO A 120 -17.68 12.37 25.11
C PRO A 120 -16.56 12.37 24.06
N GLU A 121 -15.71 11.35 24.06
CA GLU A 121 -14.65 11.15 23.07
C GLU A 121 -15.18 10.98 21.64
N LEU A 122 -16.42 10.51 21.43
CA LEU A 122 -17.00 10.46 20.10
C LEU A 122 -17.26 11.88 19.57
N VAL A 123 -17.69 12.79 20.43
CA VAL A 123 -17.96 14.18 20.05
C VAL A 123 -16.66 14.94 19.80
N GLU A 124 -15.62 14.68 20.60
CA GLU A 124 -14.31 15.34 20.48
C GLU A 124 -13.62 15.06 19.14
N TYR A 125 -13.67 13.82 18.65
CA TYR A 125 -12.91 13.39 17.47
C TYR A 125 -13.75 13.38 16.18
N GLN A 126 -15.07 13.49 16.29
CA GLN A 126 -15.95 13.49 15.13
C GLN A 126 -15.81 14.78 14.33
N ILE A 127 -15.74 14.63 13.00
CA ILE A 127 -16.04 15.75 12.10
C ILE A 127 -17.56 15.88 11.93
N PRO A 128 -18.14 17.08 12.11
CA PRO A 128 -19.56 17.32 11.86
C PRO A 128 -19.94 16.90 10.43
N PRO A 129 -21.06 16.18 10.22
CA PRO A 129 -21.46 15.68 8.90
C PRO A 129 -21.51 16.76 7.80
N GLU A 130 -21.92 17.98 8.15
CA GLU A 130 -21.98 19.15 7.29
C GLU A 130 -20.59 19.65 6.85
N ASP A 131 -19.55 19.33 7.61
CA ASP A 131 -18.17 19.74 7.37
C ASP A 131 -17.36 18.72 6.58
N VAL A 132 -17.81 17.46 6.52
CA VAL A 132 -17.08 16.38 5.83
C VAL A 132 -16.83 16.73 4.37
N THR A 133 -17.89 17.01 3.60
CA THR A 133 -17.78 17.32 2.17
C THR A 133 -17.08 18.64 1.88
N PRO A 134 -17.40 19.77 2.53
CA PRO A 134 -16.77 21.04 2.20
C PRO A 134 -15.37 21.23 2.81
N LYS A 135 -15.00 20.52 3.90
CA LYS A 135 -13.72 20.74 4.60
C LYS A 135 -12.78 19.54 4.59
N VAL A 136 -13.28 18.31 4.74
CA VAL A 136 -12.41 17.12 4.82
C VAL A 136 -12.09 16.57 3.44
N VAL A 137 -13.10 16.42 2.57
CA VAL A 137 -12.91 15.84 1.24
C VAL A 137 -11.88 16.62 0.42
N PRO A 138 -11.91 17.97 0.31
CA PRO A 138 -10.92 18.71 -0.48
C PRO A 138 -9.50 18.53 0.04
N LYS A 139 -9.32 18.54 1.37
CA LYS A 139 -8.03 18.26 2.02
C LYS A 139 -7.55 16.85 1.74
N PHE A 140 -8.45 15.87 1.82
CA PHE A 140 -8.11 14.50 1.49
C PHE A 140 -7.71 14.36 0.01
N LEU A 141 -8.37 15.05 -0.91
CA LEU A 141 -8.04 14.98 -2.34
C LEU A 141 -6.76 15.74 -2.73
N ASP A 142 -6.29 16.68 -1.92
CA ASP A 142 -5.05 17.42 -2.17
C ASP A 142 -3.80 16.60 -1.77
N PRO A 143 -2.91 16.24 -2.72
CA PRO A 143 -1.69 15.48 -2.41
C PRO A 143 -0.74 16.21 -1.45
N ASN A 144 -0.78 17.54 -1.40
CA ASN A 144 0.10 18.37 -0.57
C ASN A 144 -0.44 18.59 0.85
N ASP A 145 -1.72 18.28 1.09
CA ASP A 145 -2.31 18.42 2.42
C ASP A 145 -1.75 17.34 3.38
N PRO A 146 -1.50 17.69 4.66
CA PRO A 146 -1.00 16.75 5.66
C PRO A 146 -1.97 15.60 5.94
N LEU A 147 -3.27 15.73 5.68
CA LEU A 147 -4.25 14.68 5.91
C LEU A 147 -3.95 13.45 5.05
N LYS A 148 -3.56 12.34 5.68
CA LYS A 148 -3.21 11.07 5.02
C LYS A 148 -4.24 9.96 5.22
N PHE A 149 -4.98 9.99 6.32
CA PHE A 149 -5.95 8.96 6.69
C PHE A 149 -7.35 9.51 6.95
N VAL A 150 -8.35 8.85 6.40
CA VAL A 150 -9.74 8.94 6.89
C VAL A 150 -10.10 7.67 7.64
N ILE A 151 -10.56 7.80 8.88
CA ILE A 151 -10.94 6.69 9.74
C ILE A 151 -12.46 6.65 9.80
N VAL A 152 -13.05 5.58 9.28
CA VAL A 152 -14.49 5.47 9.03
C VAL A 152 -15.05 4.18 9.61
N CYS A 153 -16.36 4.17 9.86
CA CYS A 153 -17.11 2.93 10.11
C CYS A 153 -18.01 2.59 8.92
N ASN A 154 -18.97 3.47 8.61
CA ASN A 154 -19.93 3.30 7.50
C ASN A 154 -19.93 4.47 6.51
N LYS A 155 -19.43 5.65 6.92
CA LYS A 155 -19.34 6.82 6.04
C LYS A 155 -18.21 6.63 5.04
N LEU A 156 -18.34 7.27 3.88
CA LEU A 156 -17.35 7.24 2.80
C LEU A 156 -17.08 5.84 2.20
N LEU A 157 -17.78 4.80 2.64
CA LEU A 157 -17.77 3.48 1.98
C LEU A 157 -18.57 3.49 0.67
N THR A 158 -19.56 4.39 0.56
CA THR A 158 -20.40 4.55 -0.63
C THR A 158 -20.43 6.02 -1.06
N GLY A 159 -20.46 6.26 -2.37
CA GLY A 159 -20.58 7.60 -2.97
C GLY A 159 -19.35 8.51 -2.88
N PHE A 160 -18.33 8.15 -2.09
CA PHE A 160 -17.07 8.89 -2.00
C PHE A 160 -16.16 8.61 -3.20
N ASP A 161 -15.63 9.67 -3.82
CA ASP A 161 -14.67 9.61 -4.92
C ASP A 161 -13.31 10.18 -4.54
N ALA A 162 -12.37 9.29 -4.23
CA ALA A 162 -10.99 9.64 -3.93
C ALA A 162 -10.02 8.83 -4.80
N PRO A 163 -9.71 9.29 -6.01
CA PRO A 163 -8.69 8.67 -6.85
C PRO A 163 -7.31 8.62 -6.16
N ILE A 164 -7.00 9.56 -5.26
CA ILE A 164 -5.76 9.59 -4.48
C ILE A 164 -5.68 8.47 -3.41
N GLU A 165 -6.78 7.80 -3.06
CA GLU A 165 -6.81 6.74 -2.07
C GLU A 165 -6.30 5.43 -2.67
N GLN A 166 -5.12 4.96 -2.25
CA GLN A 166 -4.53 3.71 -2.74
C GLN A 166 -4.73 2.56 -1.76
N ALA A 167 -4.75 2.79 -0.45
CA ALA A 167 -4.83 1.71 0.53
C ALA A 167 -6.09 1.77 1.40
N MET A 168 -6.67 0.61 1.66
CA MET A 168 -7.75 0.43 2.63
C MET A 168 -7.37 -0.63 3.67
N TYR A 169 -7.37 -0.20 4.93
CA TYR A 169 -7.12 -1.04 6.10
C TYR A 169 -8.45 -1.49 6.70
N LEU A 170 -8.75 -2.79 6.60
CA LEU A 170 -10.04 -3.36 6.98
C LEU A 170 -9.98 -3.99 8.37
N ASP A 171 -10.71 -3.39 9.29
CA ASP A 171 -11.01 -3.92 10.62
C ASP A 171 -12.52 -3.85 10.94
N ASN A 172 -13.33 -4.05 9.90
CA ASN A 172 -14.79 -4.07 9.97
C ASN A 172 -15.32 -5.28 9.17
N PRO A 173 -16.11 -6.20 9.78
CA PRO A 173 -16.63 -7.40 9.11
C PRO A 173 -17.73 -7.07 8.09
N LEU A 174 -17.35 -6.35 7.04
CA LEU A 174 -18.19 -6.03 5.89
C LEU A 174 -18.55 -7.31 5.13
N THR A 175 -19.77 -7.36 4.60
CA THR A 175 -20.25 -8.49 3.79
C THR A 175 -20.75 -8.02 2.43
N ASP A 176 -20.74 -8.97 1.48
CA ASP A 176 -21.41 -8.86 0.18
C ASP A 176 -21.05 -7.58 -0.59
N HIS A 177 -22.08 -6.86 -1.05
CA HIS A 177 -21.94 -5.65 -1.84
C HIS A 177 -21.21 -4.50 -1.13
N ASN A 178 -21.28 -4.42 0.21
CA ASN A 178 -20.58 -3.37 0.95
C ASN A 178 -19.07 -3.56 0.91
N LEU A 179 -18.60 -4.80 0.98
CA LEU A 179 -17.17 -5.13 0.86
C LEU A 179 -16.65 -4.81 -0.54
N LEU A 180 -17.37 -5.25 -1.58
CA LEU A 180 -17.00 -4.98 -2.98
C LEU A 180 -16.98 -3.47 -3.29
N GLN A 181 -17.98 -2.74 -2.81
CA GLN A 181 -18.04 -1.29 -3.03
C GLN A 181 -16.90 -0.55 -2.36
N ALA A 182 -16.54 -0.96 -1.14
CA ALA A 182 -15.43 -0.40 -0.37
C ALA A 182 -14.08 -0.70 -1.06
N ILE A 183 -13.81 -1.95 -1.40
CA ILE A 183 -12.55 -2.36 -2.05
C ILE A 183 -12.40 -1.69 -3.42
N ALA A 184 -13.47 -1.61 -4.21
CA ALA A 184 -13.41 -0.97 -5.53
C ALA A 184 -13.04 0.53 -5.48
N ARG A 185 -13.09 1.19 -4.31
CA ARG A 185 -12.71 2.60 -4.17
C ARG A 185 -11.19 2.81 -4.34
N THR A 186 -10.38 1.88 -3.85
CA THR A 186 -8.91 2.00 -3.90
C THR A 186 -8.37 1.83 -5.33
N ASN A 187 -9.11 1.16 -6.21
CA ASN A 187 -8.68 0.87 -7.58
C ASN A 187 -9.02 1.98 -8.61
N ARG A 188 -9.35 3.20 -8.15
CA ARG A 188 -9.55 4.33 -9.07
C ARG A 188 -8.22 4.84 -9.61
N ARG A 189 -8.13 5.04 -10.93
CA ARG A 189 -6.94 5.59 -11.60
C ARG A 189 -6.64 7.01 -11.11
N TYR A 190 -5.37 7.27 -10.81
CA TYR A 190 -4.87 8.59 -10.42
C TYR A 190 -3.42 8.76 -10.85
N GLY A 191 -3.15 9.78 -11.67
CA GLY A 191 -1.84 9.95 -12.31
C GLY A 191 -1.44 8.77 -13.18
N ALA A 192 -0.16 8.72 -13.56
CA ALA A 192 0.40 7.64 -14.38
C ALA A 192 0.78 6.39 -13.55
N HIS A 193 0.89 6.53 -12.22
CA HIS A 193 1.58 5.57 -11.36
C HIS A 193 0.64 4.73 -10.49
N LYS A 194 -0.66 5.05 -10.45
CA LYS A 194 -1.63 4.27 -9.69
C LYS A 194 -2.31 3.23 -10.59
N ASP A 195 -1.74 2.05 -10.62
CA ASP A 195 -2.19 0.89 -11.39
C ASP A 195 -3.03 -0.10 -10.57
N HIS A 196 -2.91 -0.09 -9.24
CA HIS A 196 -3.67 -0.96 -8.34
C HIS A 196 -4.07 -0.25 -7.03
N GLY A 197 -5.04 -0.87 -6.35
CA GLY A 197 -5.39 -0.56 -4.96
C GLY A 197 -4.84 -1.63 -4.01
N LEU A 198 -4.54 -1.24 -2.78
CA LEU A 198 -4.02 -2.11 -1.73
C LEU A 198 -5.09 -2.35 -0.66
N ILE A 199 -5.34 -3.60 -0.32
CA ILE A 199 -6.26 -3.99 0.76
C ILE A 199 -5.47 -4.75 1.81
N VAL A 200 -5.51 -4.27 3.05
CA VAL A 200 -4.91 -4.94 4.20
C VAL A 200 -6.03 -5.38 5.13
N ASP A 201 -6.15 -6.68 5.35
CA ASP A 201 -7.29 -7.28 6.04
C ASP A 201 -6.90 -7.89 7.40
N TYR A 202 -7.32 -7.25 8.49
CA TYR A 202 -7.01 -7.66 9.86
C TYR A 202 -8.03 -8.64 10.47
N ILE A 203 -9.07 -8.98 9.73
CA ILE A 203 -10.21 -9.76 10.23
C ILE A 203 -10.60 -10.93 9.31
N GLY A 204 -9.91 -11.11 8.19
CA GLY A 204 -10.13 -12.23 7.27
C GLY A 204 -11.40 -12.10 6.41
N VAL A 205 -11.85 -10.88 6.08
CA VAL A 205 -12.95 -10.66 5.13
C VAL A 205 -12.59 -11.00 3.68
N SER A 206 -11.31 -11.00 3.32
CA SER A 206 -10.77 -11.39 2.01
C SER A 206 -11.21 -12.80 1.59
N LYS A 207 -11.27 -13.76 2.52
CA LYS A 207 -11.78 -15.12 2.24
C LYS A 207 -13.24 -15.15 1.80
N LYS A 208 -14.03 -14.16 2.24
CA LYS A 208 -15.43 -13.97 1.83
C LYS A 208 -15.56 -13.18 0.53
N LEU A 209 -14.49 -12.47 0.15
CA LEU A 209 -14.44 -11.73 -1.10
C LEU A 209 -14.39 -12.69 -2.28
N ASP A 210 -13.62 -13.78 -2.20
CA ASP A 210 -13.58 -14.81 -3.26
C ASP A 210 -14.98 -15.40 -3.51
N GLU A 211 -15.76 -15.62 -2.45
CA GLU A 211 -17.16 -16.07 -2.54
C GLU A 211 -18.08 -14.99 -3.13
N ALA A 212 -17.92 -13.73 -2.70
CA ALA A 212 -18.71 -12.60 -3.21
C ALA A 212 -18.38 -12.28 -4.69
N LEU A 213 -17.12 -12.46 -5.08
CA LEU A 213 -16.64 -12.31 -6.44
C LEU A 213 -17.04 -13.52 -7.29
N ALA A 214 -17.17 -14.73 -6.75
CA ALA A 214 -17.67 -15.90 -7.48
C ALA A 214 -19.11 -15.73 -8.03
N ALA A 215 -19.89 -14.77 -7.51
CA ALA A 215 -21.17 -14.35 -8.08
C ALA A 215 -21.02 -13.47 -9.35
N TYR A 216 -19.84 -12.87 -9.56
CA TYR A 216 -19.41 -12.22 -10.80
C TYR A 216 -18.70 -13.26 -11.70
N ARG A 217 -18.54 -12.97 -13.00
CA ARG A 217 -17.98 -13.95 -13.96
C ARG A 217 -16.56 -14.36 -13.51
N ARG A 218 -16.31 -15.66 -13.36
CA ARG A 218 -15.02 -16.24 -12.89
C ARG A 218 -13.77 -15.66 -13.56
N GLU A 219 -13.88 -15.29 -14.83
CA GLU A 219 -12.79 -14.72 -15.63
C GLU A 219 -12.42 -13.28 -15.23
N ASP A 220 -13.37 -12.49 -14.72
CA ASP A 220 -13.13 -11.10 -14.26
C ASP A 220 -12.51 -11.06 -12.84
N VAL A 221 -12.67 -12.14 -12.08
CA VAL A 221 -12.29 -12.24 -10.66
C VAL A 221 -10.85 -12.68 -10.48
N ALA A 222 -10.41 -13.69 -11.25
CA ALA A 222 -9.07 -14.27 -11.16
C ALA A 222 -7.95 -13.29 -11.53
N SER A 223 -8.28 -12.16 -12.18
CA SER A 223 -7.32 -11.10 -12.52
C SER A 223 -7.45 -9.86 -11.61
N ALA A 224 -8.43 -9.80 -10.70
CA ALA A 224 -8.79 -8.58 -9.97
C ALA A 224 -8.07 -8.41 -8.63
N MET A 225 -7.60 -9.50 -8.02
CA MET A 225 -6.89 -9.49 -6.74
C MET A 225 -5.72 -10.47 -6.81
N HIS A 226 -4.53 -9.97 -6.52
CA HIS A 226 -3.29 -10.75 -6.50
C HIS A 226 -2.75 -10.70 -5.08
N ASP A 227 -2.40 -11.85 -4.53
CA ASP A 227 -1.66 -11.88 -3.27
C ASP A 227 -0.16 -11.63 -3.51
N GLN A 228 0.61 -11.48 -2.43
CA GLN A 228 2.04 -11.20 -2.56
C GLN A 228 2.85 -12.39 -3.09
N ASP A 229 2.34 -13.63 -2.97
CA ASP A 229 3.02 -14.82 -3.48
C ASP A 229 2.87 -14.91 -5.01
N GLU A 230 1.70 -14.59 -5.54
CA GLU A 230 1.46 -14.46 -6.98
C GLU A 230 2.33 -13.35 -7.60
N LEU A 231 2.44 -12.20 -6.94
CA LEU A 231 3.35 -11.12 -7.37
C LEU A 231 4.82 -11.56 -7.36
N ALA A 232 5.23 -12.36 -6.37
CA ALA A 232 6.57 -12.93 -6.31
C ALA A 232 6.84 -13.93 -7.43
N ASP A 233 5.85 -14.72 -7.82
CA ASP A 233 5.93 -15.62 -8.98
C ASP A 233 6.03 -14.86 -10.30
N HIS A 234 5.24 -13.80 -10.48
CA HIS A 234 5.34 -12.93 -11.65
C HIS A 234 6.70 -12.23 -11.73
N LEU A 235 7.25 -11.74 -10.61
CA LEU A 235 8.60 -11.17 -10.57
C LEU A 235 9.66 -12.21 -10.98
N ARG A 236 9.58 -13.43 -10.45
CA ARG A 236 10.47 -14.54 -10.83
C ARG A 236 10.43 -14.83 -12.33
N ALA A 237 9.24 -14.87 -12.92
CA ALA A 237 9.04 -15.13 -14.33
C ALA A 237 9.61 -13.99 -15.20
N ALA A 238 9.22 -12.74 -14.92
CA ALA A 238 9.66 -11.58 -15.69
C ALA A 238 11.19 -11.39 -15.62
N HIS A 239 11.79 -11.62 -14.45
CA HIS A 239 13.24 -11.62 -14.28
C HIS A 239 13.92 -12.67 -15.15
N ARG A 240 13.43 -13.92 -15.13
CA ARG A 240 14.01 -15.00 -15.96
C ARG A 240 13.96 -14.65 -17.45
N GLU A 241 12.84 -14.08 -17.90
CA GLU A 241 12.65 -13.73 -19.30
C GLU A 241 13.61 -12.65 -19.79
N VAL A 242 13.77 -11.54 -19.05
CA VAL A 242 14.69 -10.47 -19.46
C VAL A 242 16.15 -10.93 -19.37
N MET A 243 16.49 -11.74 -18.36
CA MET A 243 17.85 -12.26 -18.18
C MET A 243 18.22 -13.28 -19.27
N ALA A 244 17.26 -14.01 -19.82
CA ALA A 244 17.49 -14.94 -20.92
C ALA A 244 17.96 -14.22 -22.21
N LEU A 245 17.48 -12.99 -22.45
CA LEU A 245 17.88 -12.20 -23.63
C LEU A 245 19.32 -11.69 -23.58
N ILE A 246 19.91 -11.62 -22.39
CA ILE A 246 21.28 -11.17 -22.17
C ILE A 246 22.18 -12.31 -21.68
N ALA A 247 21.69 -13.54 -21.75
CA ALA A 247 22.42 -14.71 -21.34
C ALA A 247 23.68 -14.89 -22.20
N GLY A 248 24.82 -15.11 -21.54
CA GLY A 248 26.12 -15.24 -22.20
C GLY A 248 26.92 -13.94 -22.30
N VAL A 249 26.35 -12.80 -21.87
CA VAL A 249 27.15 -11.58 -21.62
C VAL A 249 27.73 -11.67 -20.21
N SER A 250 29.06 -11.74 -20.11
CA SER A 250 29.76 -11.70 -18.83
C SER A 250 29.60 -10.32 -18.20
N ARG A 251 29.27 -10.29 -16.91
CA ARG A 251 29.25 -9.06 -16.11
C ARG A 251 30.55 -8.93 -15.33
N THR A 252 31.07 -7.72 -15.30
CA THR A 252 32.34 -7.36 -14.66
C THR A 252 32.07 -6.33 -13.56
N ALA A 253 33.13 -5.68 -13.07
CA ALA A 253 32.99 -4.54 -12.16
C ALA A 253 32.71 -3.23 -12.91
N ASP A 254 32.91 -3.20 -14.24
CA ASP A 254 32.67 -2.02 -15.08
C ASP A 254 31.29 -2.12 -15.74
N VAL A 255 30.31 -1.46 -15.12
CA VAL A 255 28.93 -1.45 -15.59
C VAL A 255 28.80 -0.87 -17.00
N MET A 256 29.65 0.10 -17.37
CA MET A 256 29.62 0.71 -18.70
C MET A 256 30.04 -0.30 -19.77
N GLU A 257 31.12 -1.04 -19.52
CA GLU A 257 31.59 -2.08 -20.44
C GLU A 257 30.53 -3.18 -20.61
N ASP A 258 29.93 -3.59 -19.50
CA ASP A 258 28.86 -4.60 -19.50
C ASP A 258 27.61 -4.14 -20.27
N VAL A 259 27.19 -2.88 -20.11
CA VAL A 259 26.05 -2.29 -20.85
C VAL A 259 26.35 -2.27 -22.35
N LYS A 260 27.56 -1.85 -22.75
CA LYS A 260 27.97 -1.86 -24.16
C LYS A 260 28.01 -3.28 -24.73
N ALA A 261 28.44 -4.26 -23.93
CA ALA A 261 28.45 -5.66 -24.33
C ALA A 261 27.03 -6.21 -24.54
N VAL A 262 26.06 -5.81 -23.71
CA VAL A 262 24.63 -6.14 -23.91
C VAL A 262 24.10 -5.52 -25.20
N ILE A 263 24.38 -4.25 -25.47
CA ILE A 263 23.92 -3.57 -26.69
C ILE A 263 24.49 -4.25 -27.93
N ALA A 264 25.79 -4.56 -27.92
CA ALA A 264 26.45 -5.31 -28.98
C ALA A 264 25.90 -6.75 -29.12
N HIS A 265 25.37 -7.34 -28.05
CA HIS A 265 24.72 -8.65 -28.06
C HIS A 265 23.32 -8.61 -28.69
N LEU A 266 22.53 -7.56 -28.41
CA LEU A 266 21.15 -7.44 -28.89
C LEU A 266 21.09 -7.22 -30.42
N ARG A 267 22.13 -6.68 -31.07
CA ARG A 267 22.43 -6.68 -32.53
C ARG A 267 21.38 -6.14 -33.52
N THR A 268 20.09 -6.19 -33.20
CA THR A 268 18.95 -5.94 -34.10
C THR A 268 17.88 -5.13 -33.37
N GLU A 269 17.15 -4.32 -34.12
CA GLU A 269 16.01 -3.55 -33.58
C GLU A 269 14.93 -4.48 -32.98
N ASP A 270 14.69 -5.66 -33.58
CA ASP A 270 13.72 -6.64 -33.07
C ASP A 270 14.09 -7.17 -31.68
N ALA A 271 15.36 -7.54 -31.49
CA ALA A 271 15.83 -8.02 -30.19
C ALA A 271 15.91 -6.89 -29.14
N TRP A 272 16.23 -5.66 -29.58
CA TRP A 272 16.13 -4.48 -28.72
C TRP A 272 14.68 -4.20 -28.29
N PHE A 273 13.72 -4.33 -29.21
CA PHE A 273 12.31 -4.16 -28.90
C PHE A 273 11.80 -5.23 -27.90
N ASP A 274 12.19 -6.50 -28.09
CA ASP A 274 11.86 -7.57 -27.15
C ASP A 274 12.51 -7.33 -25.77
N PHE A 275 13.77 -6.89 -25.74
CA PHE A 275 14.44 -6.48 -24.50
C PHE A 275 13.68 -5.36 -23.79
N CYS A 276 13.30 -4.30 -24.50
CA CYS A 276 12.52 -3.20 -23.93
C CYS A 276 11.21 -3.68 -23.30
N GLY A 277 10.48 -4.56 -23.99
CA GLY A 277 9.22 -5.13 -23.49
C GLY A 277 9.42 -5.95 -22.21
N LYS A 278 10.43 -6.83 -22.20
CA LYS A 278 10.73 -7.69 -21.04
C LYS A 278 11.34 -6.92 -19.87
N ALA A 279 12.17 -5.91 -20.15
CA ALA A 279 12.69 -4.99 -19.16
C ALA A 279 11.56 -4.21 -18.49
N ASP A 280 10.62 -3.67 -19.27
CA ASP A 280 9.44 -2.98 -18.73
C ASP A 280 8.59 -3.90 -17.86
N ALA A 281 8.33 -5.14 -18.29
CA ALA A 281 7.61 -6.14 -17.51
C ALA A 281 8.33 -6.47 -16.19
N PHE A 282 9.65 -6.64 -16.22
CA PHE A 282 10.45 -6.90 -15.02
C PHE A 282 10.44 -5.71 -14.05
N ILE A 283 10.63 -4.49 -14.53
CA ILE A 283 10.62 -3.29 -13.69
C ILE A 283 9.24 -3.08 -13.06
N LYS A 284 8.15 -3.33 -13.80
CA LYS A 284 6.78 -3.27 -13.27
C LYS A 284 6.52 -4.35 -12.23
N ALA A 285 6.89 -5.60 -12.50
CA ALA A 285 6.74 -6.70 -11.53
C ALA A 285 7.53 -6.43 -10.24
N TYR A 286 8.73 -5.87 -10.36
CA TYR A 286 9.52 -5.44 -9.20
C TYR A 286 8.80 -4.33 -8.43
N SER A 287 8.27 -3.34 -9.14
CA SER A 287 7.55 -2.20 -8.55
C SER A 287 6.31 -2.65 -7.78
N ALA A 288 5.54 -3.59 -8.34
CA ALA A 288 4.30 -4.10 -7.74
C ALA A 288 4.54 -4.86 -6.42
N LEU A 289 5.66 -5.58 -6.32
CA LEU A 289 6.01 -6.33 -5.10
C LEU A 289 6.80 -5.49 -4.08
N SER A 290 7.56 -4.49 -4.54
CA SER A 290 8.32 -3.61 -3.65
C SER A 290 7.38 -2.83 -2.72
N PRO A 291 7.71 -2.64 -1.43
CA PRO A 291 8.96 -2.91 -0.70
C PRO A 291 9.20 -4.32 -0.14
N ASP A 292 8.46 -5.36 -0.51
CA ASP A 292 8.65 -6.71 0.06
C ASP A 292 10.13 -7.18 -0.01
N PRO A 293 10.70 -7.76 1.07
CA PRO A 293 12.11 -8.17 1.09
C PRO A 293 12.54 -9.14 -0.02
N ARG A 294 11.60 -9.91 -0.60
CA ARG A 294 11.88 -10.82 -1.72
C ARG A 294 12.42 -10.11 -2.94
N VAL A 295 12.11 -8.83 -3.14
CA VAL A 295 12.64 -8.04 -4.26
C VAL A 295 14.16 -7.84 -4.18
N LEU A 296 14.76 -7.94 -2.98
CA LEU A 296 16.19 -7.70 -2.77
C LEU A 296 17.07 -8.65 -3.59
N ALA A 297 16.61 -9.89 -3.83
CA ALA A 297 17.31 -10.86 -4.68
C ALA A 297 17.45 -10.39 -6.14
N TYR A 298 16.62 -9.46 -6.58
CA TYR A 298 16.53 -8.96 -7.96
C TYR A 298 17.10 -7.54 -8.13
N GLN A 299 17.47 -6.87 -7.04
CA GLN A 299 17.81 -5.45 -7.06
C GLN A 299 19.03 -5.13 -7.94
N VAL A 300 20.06 -5.99 -7.90
CA VAL A 300 21.27 -5.83 -8.73
C VAL A 300 20.91 -5.92 -10.22
N ASP A 301 20.08 -6.90 -10.57
CA ASP A 301 19.66 -7.12 -11.96
C ASP A 301 18.70 -6.03 -12.45
N LEU A 302 17.81 -5.53 -11.58
CA LEU A 302 16.94 -4.40 -11.88
C LEU A 302 17.77 -3.16 -12.22
N LYS A 303 18.76 -2.83 -11.39
CA LYS A 303 19.67 -1.72 -11.59
C LYS A 303 20.43 -1.86 -12.92
N PHE A 304 20.96 -3.04 -13.20
CA PHE A 304 21.65 -3.32 -14.45
C PHE A 304 20.74 -3.20 -15.67
N VAL A 305 19.54 -3.81 -15.65
CA VAL A 305 18.56 -3.69 -16.74
C VAL A 305 18.17 -2.23 -16.95
N GLY A 306 17.96 -1.47 -15.87
CA GLY A 306 17.70 -0.03 -15.93
C GLY A 306 18.86 0.76 -16.55
N ALA A 307 20.11 0.37 -16.29
CA ALA A 307 21.31 0.96 -16.87
C ALA A 307 21.46 0.71 -18.38
N VAL A 308 20.97 -0.43 -18.89
CA VAL A 308 20.98 -0.72 -20.34
C VAL A 308 20.00 0.18 -21.11
N MET A 309 18.89 0.59 -20.48
CA MET A 309 17.80 1.28 -21.17
C MET A 309 18.21 2.60 -21.85
N PRO A 310 18.88 3.57 -21.18
CA PRO A 310 19.28 4.82 -21.83
C PRO A 310 20.20 4.63 -23.04
N TYR A 311 21.21 3.77 -22.90
CA TYR A 311 22.18 3.53 -23.96
C TYR A 311 21.57 2.82 -25.16
N GLY A 312 20.74 1.80 -24.92
CA GLY A 312 20.07 1.11 -26.02
C GLY A 312 19.08 2.03 -26.74
N ARG A 313 18.40 2.94 -26.03
CA ARG A 313 17.54 3.95 -26.68
C ARG A 313 18.33 4.94 -27.52
N LEU A 314 19.52 5.34 -27.07
CA LEU A 314 20.37 6.20 -27.88
C LEU A 314 20.81 5.47 -29.16
N GLU A 315 21.30 4.24 -29.03
CA GLU A 315 21.87 3.47 -30.15
C GLU A 315 20.82 3.02 -31.16
N PHE A 316 19.68 2.49 -30.70
CA PHE A 316 18.66 1.89 -31.57
C PHE A 316 17.51 2.85 -31.91
N ASP A 317 17.08 3.71 -30.97
CA ASP A 317 15.92 4.59 -31.16
C ASP A 317 16.32 6.04 -31.52
N ASN A 318 17.61 6.40 -31.39
CA ASN A 318 18.11 7.77 -31.47
C ASN A 318 17.39 8.72 -30.49
N VAL A 319 17.12 8.21 -29.27
CA VAL A 319 16.46 8.94 -28.17
C VAL A 319 17.39 9.03 -26.96
N GLU A 320 17.74 10.26 -26.57
CA GLU A 320 18.67 10.55 -25.46
C GLU A 320 18.06 10.33 -24.06
N ALA A 321 16.73 10.25 -23.94
CA ALA A 321 16.05 10.21 -22.64
C ALA A 321 15.09 9.03 -22.48
N VAL A 322 15.24 8.28 -21.38
CA VAL A 322 14.23 7.31 -20.93
C VAL A 322 13.18 8.05 -20.11
N ASP A 323 11.91 7.90 -20.48
CA ASP A 323 10.81 8.36 -19.63
C ASP A 323 10.63 7.42 -18.44
N TRP A 324 11.26 7.77 -17.32
CA TRP A 324 11.12 7.06 -16.05
C TRP A 324 9.82 7.40 -15.33
N LYS A 325 9.03 8.38 -15.80
CA LYS A 325 7.75 8.79 -15.17
C LYS A 325 6.61 7.79 -15.39
N LYS A 326 6.89 6.60 -15.89
CA LYS A 326 5.93 5.49 -15.94
C LYS A 326 6.09 4.49 -14.79
N TYR A 327 7.17 4.56 -14.01
CA TYR A 327 7.43 3.68 -12.87
C TYR A 327 7.17 4.40 -11.54
N SER A 328 7.07 3.65 -10.44
CA SER A 328 6.87 4.24 -9.09
C SER A 328 8.01 5.16 -8.69
N GLU A 329 7.74 6.11 -7.80
CA GLU A 329 8.71 7.10 -7.31
C GLU A 329 9.95 6.41 -6.74
N LYS A 330 9.73 5.34 -5.98
CA LYS A 330 10.80 4.57 -5.34
C LYS A 330 11.71 3.90 -6.35
N VAL A 331 11.15 3.29 -7.39
CA VAL A 331 11.96 2.63 -8.43
C VAL A 331 12.67 3.69 -9.27
N ARG A 332 12.01 4.80 -9.60
CA ARG A 332 12.62 5.92 -10.31
C ARG A 332 13.82 6.49 -9.53
N ALA A 333 13.67 6.77 -8.25
CA ALA A 333 14.75 7.28 -7.41
C ALA A 333 15.93 6.29 -7.33
N MET A 334 15.65 4.99 -7.19
CA MET A 334 16.68 3.95 -7.16
C MET A 334 17.47 3.86 -8.48
N LEU A 335 16.78 3.98 -9.62
CA LEU A 335 17.41 3.95 -10.93
C LEU A 335 18.20 5.24 -11.18
N ASP A 336 17.67 6.41 -10.82
CA ASP A 336 18.37 7.69 -10.98
C ASP A 336 19.67 7.73 -10.15
N GLU A 337 19.62 7.30 -8.89
CA GLU A 337 20.81 7.16 -8.04
C GLU A 337 21.84 6.21 -8.65
N HIS A 338 21.39 5.06 -9.17
CA HIS A 338 22.29 4.09 -9.79
C HIS A 338 22.96 4.63 -11.05
N LEU A 339 22.19 5.27 -11.95
CA LEU A 339 22.70 5.90 -13.17
C LEU A 339 23.71 7.00 -12.84
N GLU A 340 23.48 7.77 -11.78
CA GLU A 340 24.42 8.79 -11.32
C GLU A 340 25.74 8.20 -10.82
N VAL A 341 25.68 7.18 -9.95
CA VAL A 341 26.88 6.52 -9.40
C VAL A 341 27.72 5.83 -10.49
N THR A 342 27.06 5.28 -11.50
CA THR A 342 27.71 4.59 -12.63
C THR A 342 28.16 5.53 -13.76
N GLY A 343 27.84 6.83 -13.69
CA GLY A 343 28.16 7.81 -14.75
C GLY A 343 27.31 7.66 -16.02
N LEU A 344 26.22 6.91 -15.95
CA LEU A 344 25.32 6.56 -17.05
C LEU A 344 24.14 7.55 -17.22
N LYS A 345 24.15 8.68 -16.48
CA LYS A 345 23.06 9.67 -16.47
C LYS A 345 23.09 10.64 -17.67
N THR A 346 24.24 10.81 -18.32
CA THR A 346 24.53 11.87 -19.33
C THR A 346 24.85 11.29 -20.70
N VAL A 347 24.03 10.34 -21.14
CA VAL A 347 24.19 9.65 -22.43
C VAL A 347 23.44 10.38 -23.51
#